data_AF-A0A396M2L8-F1
#
_entry.id   AF-A0A396M2L8-F1
#
_cell.length_a   1.000
_cell.length_b   1.000
_cell.length_c   1.000
_cell.angle_alpha   90.00
_cell.angle_beta   90.00
_cell.angle_gamma   90.00
#
_symmetry.space_group_name_H-M   'P 1'
#
loop_
_entity.id
_entity.type
_entity.pdbx_description
1 polymer ?
#
loop_
_entity_poly.entity_id
_entity_poly.type
_entity_poly.pdbx_seq_one_letter_code
_entity_poly.pdbx_strand_id
1 'polypeptide(L)'
;MGFATKEEYQQKGIDFLKQPCGGDVIGYARPDGVVVRFNTKTTEYATGVPGGPLKTYMKAKCNRKTGEAQPEVAMKYYEFNREKDLKEEDDEQGS
;
A
#
# COMPACT_ATOMS: atom_id res chain seq x y z
N MET A 1 2.45 -0.98 21.82
CA MET A 1 3.87 -0.74 21.48
C MET A 1 3.92 -0.40 19.99
N GLY A 2 4.13 0.88 19.67
CA GLY A 2 4.39 1.32 18.30
C GLY A 2 5.83 0.97 17.90
N PHE A 3 6.09 0.77 16.61
CA PHE A 3 7.42 0.44 16.08
C PHE A 3 8.49 1.39 16.64
N ALA A 4 9.55 0.85 17.23
CA ALA A 4 10.46 1.60 18.08
C ALA A 4 11.44 2.49 17.30
N THR A 5 11.59 2.28 15.99
CA THR A 5 12.45 3.10 15.12
C THR A 5 11.91 3.19 13.69
N LYS A 6 12.29 4.26 12.98
CA LYS A 6 12.00 4.45 11.54
C LYS A 6 12.51 3.28 10.69
N GLU A 7 13.64 2.70 11.08
CA GLU A 7 14.27 1.55 10.40
C GLU A 7 13.43 0.28 10.54
N GLU A 8 12.95 -0.07 11.75
CA GLU A 8 12.07 -1.24 11.90
C GLU A 8 10.77 -1.09 11.10
N TYR A 9 10.21 0.12 11.08
CA TYR A 9 9.01 0.41 10.31
C TYR A 9 9.26 0.29 8.80
N GLN A 10 10.43 0.74 8.34
CA GLN A 10 10.85 0.61 6.96
C GLN A 10 11.12 -0.84 6.57
N GLN A 11 11.83 -1.59 7.41
CA GLN A 11 12.13 -3.00 7.18
C GLN A 11 10.85 -3.84 7.12
N LYS A 12 9.88 -3.57 8.01
CA LYS A 12 8.58 -4.23 7.99
C LYS A 12 7.81 -3.93 6.70
N GLY A 13 7.82 -2.69 6.22
CA GLY A 13 7.20 -2.35 4.94
C GLY A 13 7.87 -3.06 3.76
N ILE A 14 9.21 -3.14 3.75
CA ILE A 14 9.97 -3.90 2.73
C ILE A 14 9.60 -5.38 2.76
N ASP A 15 9.56 -5.97 3.95
CA ASP A 15 9.17 -7.37 4.14
C ASP A 15 7.75 -7.62 3.63
N PHE A 16 6.81 -6.73 3.97
CA PHE A 16 5.43 -6.79 3.49
C PHE A 16 5.33 -6.67 1.96
N LEU A 17 6.15 -5.83 1.33
CA LEU A 17 6.22 -5.73 -0.14
C LEU A 17 6.75 -7.00 -0.82
N LYS A 18 7.61 -7.76 -0.14
CA LYS A 18 8.14 -9.04 -0.64
C LYS A 18 7.12 -10.18 -0.54
N GLN A 19 6.10 -10.04 0.30
CA GLN A 19 5.08 -11.08 0.45
C GLN A 19 4.29 -11.28 -0.87
N PRO A 20 4.03 -12.52 -1.28
CA PRO A 20 3.21 -12.80 -2.45
C PRO A 20 1.78 -12.29 -2.22
N CYS A 21 1.08 -11.92 -3.30
CA CYS A 21 -0.35 -11.67 -3.22
C CYS A 21 -1.05 -13.00 -3.00
N GLY A 22 -1.97 -13.07 -2.05
CA GLY A 22 -2.70 -14.28 -1.70
C GLY A 22 -3.42 -14.17 -0.36
N GLY A 23 -4.60 -14.78 -0.27
CA GLY A 23 -5.44 -14.74 0.93
C GLY A 23 -5.90 -13.31 1.24
N ASP A 24 -5.42 -12.76 2.36
CA ASP A 24 -5.79 -11.42 2.83
C ASP A 24 -4.93 -10.29 2.21
N VAL A 25 -3.88 -10.62 1.45
CA VAL A 25 -2.98 -9.62 0.83
C VAL A 25 -3.27 -9.52 -0.67
N ILE A 26 -3.66 -8.32 -1.09
CA ILE A 26 -3.90 -7.94 -2.49
C ILE A 26 -2.89 -6.88 -2.93
N GLY A 27 -2.70 -6.71 -4.23
CA GLY A 27 -1.70 -5.78 -4.75
C GLY A 27 -1.73 -5.64 -6.27
N TYR A 28 -1.13 -4.56 -6.76
CA TYR A 28 -0.96 -4.28 -8.18
C TYR A 28 0.43 -3.70 -8.44
N ALA A 29 0.91 -3.86 -9.66
CA ALA A 29 2.09 -3.16 -10.14
C ALA A 29 1.64 -1.89 -10.87
N ARG A 30 2.30 -0.78 -10.59
CA ARG A 30 2.20 0.46 -11.34
C ARG A 30 3.13 0.40 -12.55
N PRO A 31 2.84 1.14 -13.61
CA PRO A 31 3.71 1.20 -14.78
C PRO A 31 5.09 1.81 -14.50
N ASP A 32 5.19 2.72 -13.51
CA ASP A 32 6.46 3.27 -12.98
C ASP A 32 7.37 2.20 -12.31
N GLY A 33 6.97 0.93 -12.27
CA GLY A 33 7.71 -0.16 -11.62
C GLY A 33 7.54 -0.24 -10.09
N VAL A 34 6.74 0.67 -9.51
CA VAL A 34 6.33 0.61 -8.10
C VAL A 34 5.26 -0.46 -7.93
N VAL A 35 5.43 -1.32 -6.93
CA VAL A 35 4.40 -2.26 -6.49
C VAL A 35 3.64 -1.72 -5.29
N VAL A 36 2.34 -2.02 -5.25
CA VAL A 36 1.45 -1.67 -4.15
C VAL A 36 0.92 -2.94 -3.53
N ARG A 37 0.98 -3.03 -2.19
CA ARG A 37 0.44 -4.15 -1.40
C ARG A 37 -0.51 -3.62 -0.35
N PHE A 38 -1.62 -4.32 -0.17
CA PHE A 38 -2.65 -3.99 0.79
C PHE A 38 -3.18 -5.25 1.48
N ASN A 39 -3.25 -5.23 2.80
CA ASN A 39 -3.85 -6.31 3.59
C ASN A 39 -5.28 -5.93 3.96
N THR A 40 -6.25 -6.71 3.49
CA THR A 40 -7.68 -6.43 3.67
C THR A 40 -8.15 -6.62 5.12
N LYS A 41 -7.45 -7.43 5.93
CA LYS A 41 -7.75 -7.61 7.36
C LYS A 41 -7.12 -6.55 8.23
N THR A 42 -5.81 -6.34 8.07
CA THR A 42 -5.04 -5.47 8.97
C THR A 42 -4.99 -4.01 8.49
N THR A 43 -5.52 -3.74 7.30
CA THR A 43 -5.52 -2.47 6.57
C THR A 43 -4.13 -1.90 6.33
N GLU A 44 -3.09 -2.73 6.43
CA GLU A 44 -1.71 -2.37 6.12
C GLU A 44 -1.56 -2.13 4.62
N TYR A 45 -0.95 -1.01 4.26
CA TYR A 45 -0.74 -0.54 2.91
C TYR A 45 0.73 -0.19 2.74
N ALA A 46 1.39 -0.77 1.74
CA ALA A 46 2.77 -0.44 1.40
C ALA A 46 2.93 -0.19 -0.10
N THR A 47 3.86 0.71 -0.43
CA THR A 47 4.30 0.96 -1.80
C THR A 47 5.81 1.03 -1.86
N GLY A 48 6.40 0.53 -2.94
CA GLY A 48 7.84 0.58 -3.15
C GLY A 48 8.24 -0.15 -4.41
N VAL A 49 9.53 -0.10 -4.75
CA VAL A 49 10.07 -0.82 -5.90
C VAL A 49 10.51 -2.21 -5.43
N PRO A 50 10.16 -3.30 -6.12
CA PRO A 50 10.62 -4.63 -5.74
C PRO A 50 12.16 -4.70 -5.80
N GLY A 51 12.79 -5.10 -4.69
CA GLY A 51 14.26 -5.07 -4.55
C GLY A 51 14.86 -3.69 -4.28
N GLY A 52 14.05 -2.63 -4.29
CA GLY A 52 14.43 -1.26 -3.96
C GLY A 52 13.93 -0.81 -2.58
N PRO A 53 14.04 0.50 -2.27
CA PRO A 53 13.57 1.04 -1.01
C PRO A 53 12.04 1.11 -0.96
N LEU A 54 11.50 0.98 0.26
CA LEU A 54 10.11 1.27 0.56
C LEU A 54 9.82 2.76 0.32
N LYS A 55 8.81 3.06 -0.51
CA LYS A 55 8.31 4.44 -0.67
C LYS A 55 7.39 4.82 0.47
N THR A 56 6.44 3.96 0.82
CA THR A 56 5.45 4.27 1.87
C THR A 56 4.98 3.00 2.54
N TYR A 57 4.76 3.07 3.85
CA TYR A 57 4.05 2.04 4.61
C TYR A 57 3.14 2.73 5.62
N MET A 58 1.87 2.35 5.66
CA MET A 58 0.88 2.92 6.56
C MET A 58 -0.22 1.91 6.87
N LYS A 59 -0.97 2.16 7.95
CA LYS A 59 -2.28 1.53 8.12
C LYS A 59 -3.32 2.47 7.52
N ALA A 60 -3.93 2.05 6.41
CA ALA A 60 -4.95 2.82 5.74
C ALA A 60 -6.16 2.96 6.66
N LYS A 61 -6.46 4.21 7.02
CA LYS A 61 -7.68 4.67 7.71
C LYS A 61 -8.11 3.77 8.89
N CYS A 62 -7.21 3.54 9.84
CA CYS A 62 -7.65 3.21 11.20
C CYS A 62 -8.47 4.39 11.75
N ASN A 63 -9.55 4.10 12.48
CA ASN A 63 -10.31 5.13 13.19
C ASN A 63 -9.35 5.92 14.09
N ARG A 64 -9.11 7.21 13.81
CA ARG A 64 -8.13 8.02 14.56
C ARG A 64 -8.49 8.14 16.05
N LYS A 65 -9.74 7.84 16.41
CA LYS A 65 -10.28 7.90 17.77
C LYS A 65 -10.17 6.58 18.52
N THR A 66 -10.32 5.43 17.85
CA THR A 66 -10.32 4.09 18.51
C THR A 66 -9.14 3.21 18.11
N GLY A 67 -8.42 3.55 17.04
CA GLY A 67 -7.33 2.74 16.48
C GLY A 67 -7.80 1.49 15.73
N GLU A 68 -9.11 1.25 15.64
CA GLU A 68 -9.67 0.07 14.98
C GLU A 68 -9.47 0.12 13.47
N ALA A 69 -9.16 -1.04 12.89
CA ALA A 69 -9.09 -1.24 11.46
C ALA A 69 -10.49 -1.04 10.85
N GLN A 70 -10.58 -0.30 9.75
CA GLN A 70 -11.81 -0.15 8.96
C GLN A 70 -11.58 -0.72 7.55
N PRO A 71 -11.75 -2.04 7.37
CA PRO A 71 -11.50 -2.72 6.10
C PRO A 71 -12.23 -2.09 4.92
N GLU A 72 -13.50 -1.73 5.07
CA GLU A 72 -14.30 -1.17 3.99
C GLU A 72 -13.77 0.19 3.51
N VAL A 73 -13.39 1.07 4.43
CA VAL A 73 -12.88 2.41 4.10
C VAL A 73 -11.44 2.33 3.56
N ALA A 74 -10.65 1.40 4.10
CA ALA A 74 -9.30 1.12 3.63
C ALA A 74 -9.29 0.47 2.23
N MET A 75 -10.25 -0.42 1.95
CA MET A 75 -10.42 -1.03 0.63
C MET A 75 -10.82 0.00 -0.42
N LYS A 76 -11.79 0.89 -0.12
CA LYS A 76 -12.12 2.01 -1.01
C LYS A 76 -10.92 2.93 -1.28
N TYR A 77 -10.06 3.14 -0.28
CA TYR A 77 -8.82 3.89 -0.47
C TYR A 77 -7.86 3.15 -1.41
N TYR A 78 -7.67 1.85 -1.23
CA TYR A 78 -6.84 1.04 -2.13
C TYR A 78 -7.37 1.06 -3.57
N GLU A 79 -8.66 0.83 -3.79
CA GLU A 79 -9.26 0.81 -5.12
C GLU A 79 -9.15 2.16 -5.82
N PHE A 80 -9.44 3.26 -5.09
CA PHE A 80 -9.28 4.60 -5.63
C PHE A 80 -7.85 4.90 -6.09
N ASN A 81 -6.83 4.55 -5.28
CA ASN A 81 -5.43 4.74 -5.69
C ASN A 81 -5.05 3.82 -6.85
N ARG A 82 -5.55 2.57 -6.86
CA ARG A 82 -5.32 1.65 -7.96
C ARG A 82 -5.86 2.18 -9.28
N GLU A 83 -7.10 2.66 -9.30
CA GLU A 83 -7.68 3.24 -10.52
C GLU A 83 -6.90 4.48 -10.96
N LYS A 84 -6.55 5.37 -10.04
CA LYS A 84 -5.72 6.54 -10.37
C LYS A 84 -4.35 6.17 -10.94
N ASP A 85 -3.62 5.31 -10.23
CA ASP A 85 -2.27 4.90 -10.60
C ASP A 85 -2.21 4.16 -11.93
N LEU A 86 -3.28 3.47 -12.32
CA LEU A 86 -3.38 2.74 -13.60
C LEU A 86 -3.96 3.58 -14.74
N LYS A 87 -4.66 4.68 -14.43
CA LYS A 87 -5.29 5.56 -15.42
C LYS A 87 -4.41 6.75 -15.82
N GLU A 88 -3.40 7.07 -15.02
CA GLU A 88 -2.42 8.15 -15.28
C GLU A 88 -1.51 7.88 -16.50
N GLU A 89 -1.68 6.77 -17.23
CA GLU A 89 -0.93 6.44 -18.45
C GLU A 89 -1.61 6.91 -19.76
N ASP A 90 -2.87 7.40 -19.70
CA ASP A 90 -3.62 7.76 -20.92
C ASP A 90 -3.58 9.27 -21.28
N ASP A 91 -3.04 10.14 -20.42
CA ASP A 91 -3.13 11.61 -20.58
C ASP A 91 -1.80 12.30 -21.02
N GLU A 92 -0.83 11.57 -21.58
CA GLU A 92 0.32 12.17 -22.27
C GLU A 92 0.36 11.85 -23.78
N GLN A 93 -0.82 11.82 -24.42
CA GLN A 93 -0.98 12.08 -25.86
C GLN A 93 -2.20 12.99 -26.09
N GLY A 94 -2.10 14.24 -25.64
CA GLY A 94 -3.03 15.31 -25.93
C GLY A 94 -2.28 16.54 -26.42
N SER A 95 -2.09 16.58 -27.74
CA SER A 95 -1.46 17.59 -28.61
C SER A 95 -1.41 19.06 -28.18
#